data_AF-A0A2R6JKX8-F1
#
_entry.id   AF-A0A2R6JKX8-F1
#
_cell.length_a   1.000
_cell.length_b   1.000
_cell.length_c   1.000
_cell.angle_alpha   90.00
_cell.angle_beta   90.00
_cell.angle_gamma   90.00
#
_symmetry.space_group_name_H-M   'P 1'
#
loop_
_entity.id
_entity.type
_entity.pdbx_description
1 polymer ?
#
loop_
_entity_poly.entity_id
_entity_poly.type
_entity_poly.pdbx_seq_one_letter_code
_entity_poly.pdbx_strand_id
1 'polypeptide(L)'
;MLPVEALPSPRGLLAAIPHVNAVVSLAAIGTIVAGVRAIRRGEVRRHRLLMMTSFGLFALFLVLYLYRVAVLGPTEFTGPAAVRTYLYLPFLFVHIALAIVCVPFVFYALLIGGTHSVEEIHETRHRTAGRVAASLWLVSFTMGVAIYAMLYHVF
;
A
#
# COMPACT_ATOMS: atom_id res chain seq x y z
N MET A 1 -7.60 -7.98 -32.62
CA MET A 1 -7.61 -6.92 -31.58
C MET A 1 -9.06 -6.62 -31.28
N LEU A 2 -9.52 -6.84 -30.05
CA LEU A 2 -10.92 -6.55 -29.67
C LEU A 2 -11.12 -5.02 -29.61
N PRO A 3 -12.24 -4.48 -30.15
CA PRO A 3 -12.49 -3.05 -30.15
C PRO A 3 -12.93 -2.59 -28.74
N VAL A 4 -11.97 -2.05 -28.00
CA VAL A 4 -12.12 -1.51 -26.63
C VAL A 4 -12.97 -0.22 -26.61
N GLU A 5 -13.35 0.29 -27.77
CA GLU A 5 -14.00 1.59 -27.97
C GLU A 5 -15.50 1.61 -27.65
N ALA A 6 -16.15 0.44 -27.54
CA ALA A 6 -17.61 0.34 -27.35
C ALA A 6 -18.07 0.16 -25.89
N LEU A 7 -17.15 0.12 -24.92
CA LEU A 7 -17.49 0.03 -23.50
C LEU A 7 -17.57 1.45 -22.90
N PRO A 8 -18.59 1.76 -22.06
CA PRO A 8 -18.62 3.04 -21.37
C PRO A 8 -17.41 3.13 -20.42
N SER A 9 -16.46 3.98 -20.77
CA SER A 9 -15.39 4.52 -19.91
C SER A 9 -14.25 3.62 -19.38
N PRO A 10 -13.53 2.82 -20.22
CA PRO A 10 -12.18 2.36 -19.86
C PRO A 10 -11.25 3.53 -19.49
N ARG A 11 -11.30 4.65 -20.24
CA ARG A 11 -10.45 5.83 -19.98
C ARG A 11 -10.79 6.55 -18.67
N GLY A 12 -12.08 6.73 -18.37
CA GLY A 12 -12.52 7.37 -17.14
C GLY A 12 -12.15 6.56 -15.89
N LEU A 13 -12.35 5.23 -15.95
CA LEU A 13 -11.91 4.32 -14.90
C LEU A 13 -10.39 4.37 -14.71
N LEU A 14 -9.62 4.26 -15.80
CA LEU A 14 -8.15 4.29 -15.74
C LEU A 14 -7.61 5.62 -15.22
N ALA A 15 -8.26 6.74 -15.53
CA ALA A 15 -7.93 8.06 -15.00
C ALA A 15 -8.29 8.20 -13.51
N ALA A 16 -9.35 7.53 -13.04
CA ALA A 16 -9.74 7.54 -11.63
C ALA A 16 -8.84 6.68 -10.73
N ILE A 17 -8.21 5.63 -11.27
CA ILE A 17 -7.40 4.67 -10.50
C ILE A 17 -6.36 5.34 -9.57
N PRO A 18 -5.53 6.31 -10.01
CA PRO A 18 -4.57 6.96 -9.13
C PRO A 18 -5.22 7.64 -7.93
N HIS A 19 -6.38 8.28 -8.12
CA HIS A 19 -7.15 8.93 -7.05
C HIS A 19 -7.73 7.89 -6.08
N VAL A 20 -8.31 6.80 -6.61
CA VAL A 20 -8.81 5.69 -5.79
C VAL A 20 -7.68 5.07 -4.99
N ASN A 21 -6.52 4.83 -5.60
CA ASN A 21 -5.34 4.28 -4.93
C ASN A 21 -4.82 5.20 -3.83
N ALA A 22 -4.87 6.53 -4.01
CA ALA A 22 -4.53 7.48 -2.95
C ALA A 22 -5.49 7.37 -1.75
N VAL A 23 -6.80 7.28 -1.99
CA VAL A 23 -7.82 7.08 -0.94
C VAL A 23 -7.64 5.73 -0.24
N VAL A 24 -7.43 4.65 -1.00
CA VAL A 24 -7.15 3.31 -0.47
C VAL A 24 -5.90 3.32 0.41
N SER A 25 -4.85 4.04 0.01
CA SER A 25 -3.61 4.20 0.79
C SER A 25 -3.87 4.93 2.11
N LEU A 26 -4.64 6.01 2.09
CA LEU A 26 -5.02 6.74 3.31
C LEU A 26 -5.89 5.88 4.24
N ALA A 27 -6.83 5.11 3.69
CA ALA A 27 -7.63 4.16 4.45
C ALA A 27 -6.74 3.08 5.07
N ALA A 28 -5.77 2.54 4.33
CA ALA A 28 -4.82 1.55 4.82
C ALA A 28 -3.95 2.09 5.96
N ILE A 29 -3.47 3.34 5.87
CA ILE A 29 -2.78 4.02 6.98
C ILE A 29 -3.69 4.04 8.22
N GLY A 30 -4.94 4.46 8.05
CA GLY A 30 -5.92 4.50 9.15
C GLY A 30 -6.12 3.13 9.82
N THR A 31 -6.31 2.07 9.02
CA THR A 31 -6.52 0.72 9.54
C THR A 31 -5.27 0.14 10.20
N ILE A 32 -4.07 0.41 9.67
CA ILE A 32 -2.81 -0.02 10.28
C ILE A 32 -2.62 0.66 11.64
N VAL A 33 -2.74 1.99 11.70
CA VAL A 33 -2.57 2.72 12.95
C VAL A 33 -3.61 2.27 13.99
N ALA A 34 -4.87 2.10 13.57
CA ALA A 34 -5.92 1.59 14.45
C ALA A 34 -5.62 0.16 14.94
N GLY A 35 -5.11 -0.70 14.08
CA GLY A 35 -4.76 -2.09 14.42
C GLY A 35 -3.58 -2.17 15.38
N VAL A 36 -2.58 -1.31 15.23
CA VAL A 36 -1.46 -1.17 16.19
C VAL A 36 -1.96 -0.65 17.55
N ARG A 37 -2.92 0.27 17.56
CA ARG A 37 -3.54 0.73 18.83
C ARG A 37 -4.36 -0.36 19.49
N ALA A 38 -5.12 -1.15 18.72
CA ALA A 38 -5.92 -2.25 19.23
C ALA A 38 -5.06 -3.31 19.93
N ILE A 39 -3.95 -3.74 19.32
CA ILE A 39 -3.08 -4.75 19.94
C ILE A 39 -2.36 -4.23 21.19
N ARG A 40 -2.02 -2.93 21.24
CA ARG A 40 -1.48 -2.29 22.46
C ARG A 40 -2.47 -2.28 23.62
N ARG A 41 -3.77 -2.37 23.34
CA ARG A 41 -4.87 -2.50 24.32
C ARG A 41 -5.24 -3.95 24.62
N GLY A 42 -4.54 -4.93 24.03
CA GLY A 42 -4.90 -6.35 24.15
C GLY A 42 -6.13 -6.76 23.32
N GLU A 43 -6.66 -5.90 22.45
CA GLU A 43 -7.84 -6.19 21.62
C GLU A 43 -7.45 -7.05 20.39
N VAL A 44 -7.07 -8.32 20.61
CA VAL A 44 -6.53 -9.22 19.58
C VAL A 44 -7.50 -9.41 18.40
N ARG A 45 -8.79 -9.63 18.67
CA ARG A 45 -9.81 -9.81 17.62
C ARG A 45 -9.91 -8.59 16.71
N ARG A 46 -9.88 -7.39 17.28
CA ARG A 46 -9.94 -6.12 16.54
C ARG A 46 -8.65 -5.87 15.76
N HIS A 47 -7.51 -6.15 16.36
CA HIS A 47 -6.22 -6.12 15.67
C HIS A 47 -6.25 -7.00 14.41
N ARG A 48 -6.65 -8.28 14.56
CA ARG A 48 -6.74 -9.23 13.44
C ARG A 48 -7.64 -8.72 12.32
N LEU A 49 -8.84 -8.24 12.65
CA LEU A 49 -9.76 -7.67 11.66
C LEU A 49 -9.11 -6.51 10.89
N LEU A 50 -8.51 -5.55 11.61
CA LEU A 50 -7.88 -4.38 11.00
C LEU A 50 -6.65 -4.73 10.14
N MET A 51 -5.86 -5.75 10.53
CA MET A 51 -4.74 -6.21 9.71
C MET A 51 -5.22 -6.92 8.44
N MET A 52 -6.30 -7.71 8.51
CA MET A 52 -6.92 -8.31 7.32
C MET A 52 -7.49 -7.24 6.38
N THR A 53 -8.18 -6.23 6.93
CA THR A 53 -8.66 -5.10 6.12
C THR A 53 -7.50 -4.35 5.46
N SER A 54 -6.42 -4.09 6.19
CA SER A 54 -5.22 -3.43 5.65
C SER A 54 -4.60 -4.23 4.50
N PHE A 55 -4.51 -5.55 4.65
CA PHE A 55 -4.03 -6.45 3.60
C PHE A 55 -4.95 -6.46 2.37
N GLY A 56 -6.27 -6.49 2.57
CA GLY A 56 -7.23 -6.39 1.48
C GLY A 56 -7.13 -5.06 0.72
N LEU A 57 -6.98 -3.93 1.44
CA LEU A 57 -6.76 -2.62 0.84
C LEU A 57 -5.45 -2.56 0.04
N PHE A 58 -4.36 -3.14 0.57
CA PHE A 58 -3.09 -3.25 -0.16
C PHE A 58 -3.22 -4.10 -1.43
N ALA A 59 -3.88 -5.25 -1.36
CA ALA A 59 -4.12 -6.09 -2.52
C ALA A 59 -4.95 -5.36 -3.59
N LEU A 60 -6.00 -4.65 -3.18
CA LEU A 60 -6.79 -3.80 -4.08
C LEU A 60 -5.93 -2.72 -4.74
N PHE A 61 -5.14 -1.99 -3.95
CA PHE A 61 -4.22 -0.98 -4.46
C PHE A 61 -3.28 -1.56 -5.53
N LEU A 62 -2.69 -2.73 -5.26
CA LEU A 62 -1.73 -3.36 -6.14
C LEU A 62 -2.38 -3.81 -7.44
N VAL A 63 -3.56 -4.44 -7.38
CA VAL A 63 -4.32 -4.84 -8.57
C VAL A 63 -4.65 -3.63 -9.43
N LEU A 64 -5.19 -2.56 -8.84
CA LEU A 64 -5.53 -1.34 -9.57
C LEU A 64 -4.29 -0.67 -10.18
N TYR A 65 -3.19 -0.58 -9.41
CA TYR A 65 -1.94 0.02 -9.87
C TYR A 65 -1.35 -0.75 -11.05
N LEU A 66 -1.18 -2.08 -10.90
CA LEU A 66 -0.60 -2.93 -11.94
C LEU A 66 -1.49 -2.98 -13.17
N TYR A 67 -2.81 -3.02 -13.01
CA TYR A 67 -3.74 -2.95 -14.12
C TYR A 67 -3.57 -1.66 -14.94
N ARG A 68 -3.56 -0.49 -14.27
CA ARG A 68 -3.33 0.79 -14.96
C ARG A 68 -1.97 0.83 -15.65
N VAL A 69 -0.91 0.41 -14.96
CA VAL A 69 0.45 0.44 -15.52
C VAL A 69 0.60 -0.51 -16.71
N ALA A 70 -0.06 -1.67 -16.69
CA ALA A 70 -0.06 -2.59 -17.81
C ALA A 70 -0.77 -2.02 -19.05
N VAL A 71 -1.77 -1.16 -18.86
CA VAL A 71 -2.58 -0.58 -19.96
C VAL A 71 -2.00 0.75 -20.48
N LEU A 72 -1.57 1.64 -19.59
CA LEU A 72 -1.16 3.02 -19.92
C LEU A 72 0.33 3.30 -19.67
N GLY A 73 1.06 2.36 -19.07
CA GLY A 73 2.41 2.61 -18.57
C GLY A 73 2.45 3.38 -17.24
N PRO A 74 3.66 3.56 -16.67
CA PRO A 74 3.86 4.42 -15.51
C PRO A 74 3.48 5.87 -15.81
N THR A 75 2.95 6.58 -14.81
CA THR A 75 2.71 8.03 -14.96
C THR A 75 4.03 8.76 -15.09
N GLU A 76 4.16 9.59 -16.12
CA GLU A 76 5.32 10.47 -16.26
C GLU A 76 5.21 11.67 -15.34
N PHE A 77 6.34 12.07 -14.75
CA PHE A 77 6.43 13.29 -13.96
C PHE A 77 6.69 14.49 -14.88
N THR A 78 5.75 15.44 -14.91
CA THR A 78 5.73 16.59 -15.84
C THR A 78 6.35 17.88 -15.26
N GLY A 79 6.74 17.87 -13.97
CA GLY A 79 7.36 19.02 -13.32
C GLY A 79 8.83 19.27 -13.73
N PRO A 80 9.50 20.25 -13.11
CA PRO A 80 10.87 20.64 -13.46
C PRO A 80 11.86 19.47 -13.41
N ALA A 81 12.79 19.42 -14.38
CA ALA A 81 13.76 18.32 -14.50
C ALA A 81 14.61 18.12 -13.23
N ALA A 82 14.98 19.22 -12.55
CA ALA A 82 15.71 19.15 -11.28
C ALA A 82 14.87 18.43 -10.18
N VAL A 83 13.58 18.75 -10.07
CA VAL A 83 12.68 18.10 -9.09
C VAL A 83 12.50 16.63 -9.44
N ARG A 84 12.34 16.30 -10.74
CA ARG A 84 12.24 14.92 -11.20
C ARG A 84 13.45 14.10 -10.74
N THR A 85 14.65 14.59 -11.00
CA THR A 85 15.91 13.86 -10.79
C THR A 85 16.30 13.77 -9.32
N TYR A 86 16.20 14.87 -8.57
CA TYR A 86 16.76 14.93 -7.21
C TYR A 86 15.73 14.66 -6.11
N LEU A 87 14.44 14.75 -6.41
CA LEU A 87 13.37 14.51 -5.43
C LEU A 87 12.48 13.34 -5.84
N TYR A 88 11.78 13.44 -6.97
CA TYR A 88 10.76 12.45 -7.35
C TYR A 88 11.34 11.04 -7.54
N LEU A 89 12.40 10.88 -8.35
CA LEU A 89 12.95 9.56 -8.64
C LEU A 89 13.56 8.87 -7.41
N PRO A 90 14.39 9.52 -6.58
CA PRO A 90 14.87 8.93 -5.32
C PRO A 90 13.73 8.57 -4.37
N PHE A 91 12.71 9.43 -4.27
CA PHE A 91 11.57 9.20 -3.39
C PHE A 91 10.71 8.01 -3.88
N LEU A 92 10.47 7.92 -5.18
CA LEU A 92 9.81 6.78 -5.82
C LEU A 92 10.61 5.48 -5.63
N PHE A 93 11.93 5.53 -5.82
CA PHE A 93 12.81 4.38 -5.61
C PHE A 93 12.71 3.86 -4.17
N VAL A 94 12.83 4.75 -3.18
CA VAL A 94 12.71 4.38 -1.77
C VAL A 94 11.33 3.82 -1.45
N HIS A 95 10.25 4.43 -1.96
CA HIS A 95 8.90 3.92 -1.78
C HIS A 95 8.74 2.47 -2.27
N ILE A 96 9.21 2.17 -3.49
CA ILE A 96 9.14 0.84 -4.10
C ILE A 96 10.03 -0.14 -3.33
N ALA A 97 11.25 0.24 -2.97
CA ALA A 97 12.17 -0.60 -2.21
C ALA A 97 11.57 -0.98 -0.84
N LEU A 98 11.00 -0.02 -0.12
CA LEU A 98 10.30 -0.27 1.15
C LEU A 98 9.09 -1.19 0.95
N ALA A 99 8.31 -1.01 -0.13
CA ALA A 99 7.18 -1.87 -0.44
C ALA A 99 7.64 -3.33 -0.64
N ILE A 100 8.72 -3.56 -1.42
CA ILE A 100 9.28 -4.89 -1.67
C ILE A 100 9.81 -5.52 -0.38
N VAL A 101 10.60 -4.78 0.40
CA VAL A 101 11.18 -5.28 1.66
C VAL A 101 10.10 -5.58 2.70
N CYS A 102 8.96 -4.87 2.67
CA CYS A 102 7.83 -5.09 3.57
C CYS A 102 7.15 -6.45 3.36
N VAL A 103 7.08 -6.93 2.11
CA VAL A 103 6.38 -8.15 1.69
C VAL A 103 6.70 -9.37 2.58
N PRO A 104 7.96 -9.81 2.74
CA PRO A 104 8.26 -11.00 3.55
C PRO A 104 7.82 -10.88 5.01
N PHE A 105 7.91 -9.68 5.62
CA PHE A 105 7.46 -9.47 7.00
C PHE A 105 5.95 -9.56 7.14
N VAL A 106 5.21 -8.99 6.20
CA VAL A 106 3.75 -9.08 6.15
C VAL A 106 3.33 -10.54 5.99
N PHE A 107 3.90 -11.25 5.01
CA PHE A 107 3.58 -12.67 4.80
C PHE A 107 3.89 -13.53 6.02
N TYR A 108 5.05 -13.34 6.66
CA TYR A 108 5.37 -14.05 7.89
C TYR A 108 4.36 -13.76 9.01
N ALA A 109 4.00 -12.48 9.22
CA ALA A 109 3.05 -12.10 10.25
C ALA A 109 1.65 -12.67 9.98
N LEU A 110 1.19 -12.67 8.72
CA LEU A 110 -0.08 -13.25 8.31
C LEU A 110 -0.10 -14.76 8.45
N LEU A 111 0.98 -15.44 8.05
CA LEU A 111 1.10 -16.89 8.17
C LEU A 111 0.99 -17.29 9.63
N ILE A 112 1.83 -16.73 10.50
CA ILE A 112 1.82 -17.05 11.93
C ILE A 112 0.48 -16.68 12.58
N GLY A 113 -0.08 -15.50 12.27
CA GLY A 113 -1.37 -15.08 12.79
C GLY A 113 -2.58 -15.85 12.26
N GLY A 114 -2.40 -16.63 11.20
CA GLY A 114 -3.43 -17.48 10.60
C GLY A 114 -3.31 -18.96 10.97
N THR A 115 -2.13 -19.44 11.35
CA THR A 115 -1.86 -20.86 11.62
C THR A 115 -1.65 -21.22 13.09
N HIS A 116 -1.34 -20.23 13.94
CA HIS A 116 -1.06 -20.46 15.36
C HIS A 116 -2.19 -19.88 16.24
N SER A 117 -2.41 -20.49 17.39
CA SER A 117 -3.22 -19.94 18.48
C SER A 117 -2.61 -18.66 19.04
N VAL A 118 -3.39 -17.87 19.78
CA VAL A 118 -2.91 -16.61 20.36
C VAL A 118 -1.76 -16.88 21.33
N GLU A 119 -1.85 -17.97 22.09
CA GLU A 119 -0.86 -18.43 23.05
C GLU A 119 0.46 -18.77 22.36
N GLU A 120 0.42 -19.59 21.29
CA GLU A 120 1.61 -19.99 20.53
C GLU A 120 2.29 -18.80 19.83
N ILE A 121 1.52 -17.78 19.41
CA ILE A 121 2.08 -16.58 18.77
C ILE A 121 3.10 -15.89 19.68
N HIS A 122 2.93 -15.93 21.00
CA HIS A 122 3.85 -15.33 21.96
C HIS A 122 5.25 -15.96 21.94
N GLU A 123 5.36 -17.21 21.50
CA GLU A 123 6.63 -17.94 21.38
C GLU A 123 7.35 -17.67 20.05
N THR A 124 6.66 -17.04 19.10
CA THR A 124 7.18 -16.75 17.76
C THR A 124 7.78 -15.33 17.65
N ARG A 125 8.37 -15.03 16.49
CA ARG A 125 8.83 -13.67 16.15
C ARG A 125 7.72 -12.77 15.59
N HIS A 126 6.45 -13.16 15.69
CA HIS A 126 5.31 -12.41 15.13
C HIS A 126 5.29 -10.95 15.59
N ARG A 127 5.52 -10.67 16.88
CA ARG A 127 5.51 -9.29 17.41
C ARG A 127 6.59 -8.42 16.76
N THR A 128 7.78 -8.96 16.56
CA THR A 128 8.90 -8.23 15.94
C THR A 128 8.64 -8.02 14.46
N ALA A 129 8.24 -9.08 13.73
CA ALA A 129 7.93 -8.98 12.31
C ALA A 129 6.74 -8.06 12.05
N GLY A 130 5.67 -8.14 12.85
CA GLY A 130 4.50 -7.28 12.76
C GLY A 130 4.83 -5.80 13.01
N ARG A 131 5.74 -5.50 13.95
CA ARG A 131 6.23 -4.12 14.17
C ARG A 131 7.03 -3.60 12.98
N VAL A 132 7.93 -4.42 12.43
CA VAL A 132 8.71 -4.04 11.23
C VAL A 132 7.79 -3.84 10.04
N ALA A 133 6.88 -4.79 9.78
CA ALA A 133 5.87 -4.72 8.74
C ALA A 133 5.04 -3.44 8.86
N ALA A 134 4.43 -3.18 10.03
CA ALA A 134 3.61 -1.99 10.24
C ALA A 134 4.36 -0.68 9.99
N SER A 135 5.62 -0.57 10.45
CA SER A 135 6.44 0.62 10.19
C SER A 135 6.73 0.80 8.70
N LEU A 136 7.20 -0.25 8.02
CA LEU A 136 7.50 -0.20 6.60
C LEU A 136 6.27 0.15 5.77
N TRP A 137 5.12 -0.44 6.09
CA TRP A 137 3.86 -0.18 5.39
C TRP A 137 3.38 1.26 5.60
N LEU A 138 3.41 1.77 6.83
CA LEU A 138 3.01 3.16 7.12
C LEU A 138 3.89 4.16 6.37
N VAL A 139 5.21 3.96 6.39
CA VAL A 139 6.15 4.83 5.66
C VAL A 139 5.89 4.73 4.16
N SER A 140 5.82 3.51 3.62
CA SER A 140 5.60 3.29 2.18
C SER A 140 4.27 3.88 1.70
N PHE A 141 3.14 3.64 2.38
CA PHE A 141 1.85 4.25 1.99
C PHE A 141 1.88 5.77 2.08
N THR A 142 2.49 6.35 3.11
CA THR A 142 2.62 7.80 3.26
C THR A 142 3.43 8.38 2.09
N MET A 143 4.53 7.73 1.72
CA MET A 143 5.31 8.11 0.55
C MET A 143 4.50 7.95 -0.75
N GLY A 144 3.70 6.89 -0.89
CA GLY A 144 2.82 6.70 -2.04
C GLY A 144 1.81 7.83 -2.21
N VAL A 145 1.22 8.32 -1.11
CA VAL A 145 0.34 9.49 -1.12
C VAL A 145 1.09 10.76 -1.50
N ALA A 146 2.34 10.94 -1.02
CA ALA A 146 3.16 12.08 -1.40
C ALA A 146 3.55 12.05 -2.89
N ILE A 147 3.91 10.89 -3.44
CA ILE A 147 4.17 10.68 -4.88
C ILE A 147 2.93 11.03 -5.69
N TYR A 148 1.75 10.58 -5.24
CA TYR A 148 0.49 10.96 -5.84
C TYR A 148 0.27 12.48 -5.80
N ALA A 149 0.51 13.15 -4.67
CA ALA A 149 0.39 14.61 -4.59
C ALA A 149 1.34 15.32 -5.56
N MET A 150 2.59 14.86 -5.65
CA MET A 150 3.58 15.41 -6.59
C MET A 150 3.15 15.26 -8.06
N LEU A 151 2.46 14.18 -8.42
CA LEU A 151 2.05 13.90 -9.79
C LEU A 151 0.75 14.59 -10.22
N TYR A 152 -0.13 14.94 -9.28
CA TYR A 152 -1.50 15.36 -9.61
C TYR A 152 -1.94 16.69 -9.00
N HIS A 153 -1.21 17.23 -8.01
CA HIS A 153 -1.62 18.43 -7.27
C HIS A 153 -0.52 19.49 -7.15
N VAL A 154 0.75 19.10 -7.16
CA VAL A 154 1.88 20.04 -6.96
C VAL A 154 2.52 20.47 -8.28
N PHE A 155 2.61 19.58 -9.26
CA PHE A 155 3.17 19.81 -10.59
C PHE A 155 2.19 19.34 -11.66
#